data_AF-A0A1T5FAJ2-F1
#
_entry.id   AF-A0A1T5FAJ2-F1
#
_cell.length_a   1.000
_cell.length_b   1.000
_cell.length_c   1.000
_cell.angle_alpha   90.00
_cell.angle_beta   90.00
_cell.angle_gamma   90.00
#
_symmetry.space_group_name_H-M   'P 1'
#
loop_
_entity.id
_entity.type
_entity.pdbx_description
1 polymer ?
#
loop_
_entity_poly.entity_id
_entity_poly.type
_entity_poly.pdbx_seq_one_letter_code
_entity_poly.pdbx_strand_id
1 'polypeptide(L)'
;MENRGVFWLIEGELLVVLYDEKNTVGLSKKGRNYNHKELWDHVKPKGCQKTFDYYPRGRLEVTSKGKPVIYMSQFIDEVYLPELIKRFNLTKPPRVHIDGSRHYQCYLDEDYHDTNR
;
A
#
# COMPACT_ATOMS: atom_id res chain seq x y z
N MET A 1 4.37 3.25 -18.69
CA MET A 1 4.30 2.57 -17.38
C MET A 1 3.49 3.46 -16.47
N GLU A 2 2.41 2.95 -15.90
CA GLU A 2 1.63 3.70 -14.92
C GLU A 2 2.29 3.59 -13.55
N ASN A 3 2.65 4.73 -12.95
CA ASN A 3 3.24 4.79 -11.62
C ASN A 3 2.15 4.68 -10.55
N ARG A 4 1.42 3.57 -10.54
CA ARG A 4 0.35 3.26 -9.59
C ARG A 4 0.57 1.86 -9.03
N GLY A 5 -0.09 1.59 -7.92
CA GLY A 5 -0.13 0.25 -7.35
C GLY A 5 -0.40 0.29 -5.86
N VAL A 6 -0.16 -0.84 -5.22
CA VAL A 6 -0.40 -1.04 -3.80
C VAL A 6 0.83 -1.66 -3.14
N PHE A 7 0.95 -1.48 -1.83
CA PHE A 7 2.04 -2.06 -1.07
C PHE A 7 1.63 -2.40 0.36
N TRP A 8 2.42 -3.29 0.97
CA TRP A 8 2.36 -3.68 2.37
C TRP A 8 3.76 -3.58 2.98
N LEU A 9 3.83 -3.25 4.27
CA LEU A 9 5.02 -3.38 5.10
C LEU A 9 4.89 -4.64 5.94
N ILE A 10 5.64 -5.69 5.60
CA ILE A 10 5.58 -7.01 6.22
C ILE A 10 6.90 -7.24 6.94
N GLU A 11 6.87 -7.27 8.27
CA GLU A 11 8.06 -7.57 9.09
C GLU A 11 9.29 -6.70 8.74
N GLY A 12 9.06 -5.43 8.39
CA GLY A 12 10.11 -4.49 8.00
C GLY A 12 10.47 -4.49 6.50
N GLU A 13 9.86 -5.36 5.69
CA GLU A 13 10.08 -5.43 4.25
C GLU A 13 8.89 -4.93 3.44
N LEU A 14 9.17 -4.18 2.38
CA LEU A 14 8.14 -3.69 1.46
C LEU A 14 7.78 -4.74 0.41
N LEU A 15 6.54 -5.22 0.46
CA LEU A 15 5.89 -5.89 -0.66
C LEU A 15 5.21 -4.84 -1.54
N VAL A 16 5.77 -4.58 -2.72
CA VAL A 16 5.24 -3.60 -3.68
C VAL A 16 4.69 -4.32 -4.90
N VAL A 17 3.45 -4.00 -5.28
CA VAL A 17 2.81 -4.53 -6.49
C VAL A 17 2.41 -3.38 -7.40
N LEU A 18 3.09 -3.31 -8.55
CA LEU A 18 2.84 -2.30 -9.58
C LEU A 18 1.56 -2.62 -10.35
N TYR A 19 0.74 -1.59 -10.55
CA TYR A 19 -0.45 -1.69 -11.36
C TYR A 19 -0.09 -2.03 -12.81
N ASP A 20 -0.76 -3.06 -13.35
CA ASP A 20 -0.65 -3.47 -14.75
C ASP A 20 -2.06 -3.58 -15.33
N GLU A 21 -2.34 -2.75 -16.33
CA GLU A 21 -3.64 -2.71 -17.04
C GLU A 21 -3.99 -4.05 -17.72
N LYS A 22 -2.99 -4.88 -18.02
CA LYS A 22 -3.17 -6.20 -18.62
C LYS A 22 -3.57 -7.26 -17.60
N ASN A 23 -3.36 -6.99 -16.31
CA ASN A 23 -3.70 -7.92 -15.24
C ASN A 23 -5.11 -7.64 -14.72
N THR A 24 -5.98 -8.63 -14.84
CA THR A 24 -7.38 -8.52 -14.39
C THR A 24 -7.56 -8.91 -12.92
N VAL A 25 -6.55 -9.51 -12.30
CA VAL A 25 -6.59 -9.95 -10.91
C VAL A 25 -6.44 -8.76 -9.97
N GLY A 26 -7.28 -8.71 -8.94
CA GLY A 26 -7.17 -7.70 -7.90
C GLY A 26 -7.58 -6.29 -8.31
N LEU A 27 -8.26 -6.10 -9.45
CA LEU A 27 -8.67 -4.77 -9.94
C LEU A 27 -9.65 -4.08 -8.98
N SER A 28 -9.44 -2.78 -8.77
CA SER A 28 -10.44 -1.93 -8.13
C SER A 28 -11.70 -1.81 -8.99
N LYS A 29 -12.84 -1.46 -8.38
CA LYS A 29 -14.14 -1.31 -9.07
C LYS A 29 -14.11 -0.39 -10.31
N LYS A 30 -13.22 0.60 -10.33
CA LYS A 30 -13.08 1.53 -11.46
C LYS A 30 -11.96 1.12 -12.44
N GLY A 31 -11.26 0.02 -12.17
CA GLY A 31 -10.19 -0.53 -13.01
C GLY A 31 -9.01 0.40 -13.20
N ARG A 32 -8.70 1.29 -12.25
CA ARG A 32 -7.61 2.28 -12.37
C ARG A 32 -6.41 2.02 -11.46
N ASN A 33 -6.56 1.04 -10.58
CA ASN A 33 -5.57 0.56 -9.63
C ASN A 33 -6.04 -0.79 -9.07
N TYR A 34 -5.24 -1.42 -8.21
CA TYR A 34 -5.64 -2.62 -7.47
C TYR A 34 -6.41 -2.31 -6.19
N ASN A 35 -7.18 -3.30 -5.75
CA ASN A 35 -7.80 -3.39 -4.44
C ASN A 35 -6.98 -4.37 -3.58
N HIS A 36 -6.56 -3.94 -2.39
CA HIS A 36 -5.75 -4.79 -1.50
C HIS A 36 -6.41 -6.13 -1.18
N LYS A 37 -7.72 -6.14 -0.90
CA LYS A 37 -8.47 -7.35 -0.54
C LYS A 37 -8.49 -8.36 -1.67
N GLU A 38 -8.81 -7.90 -2.88
CA GLU A 38 -8.90 -8.76 -4.06
C GLU A 38 -7.52 -9.25 -4.54
N LEU A 39 -6.46 -8.46 -4.32
CA LEU A 39 -5.11 -8.79 -4.76
C LEU A 39 -4.37 -9.72 -3.80
N TRP A 40 -4.61 -9.59 -2.49
CA TRP A 40 -3.76 -10.16 -1.44
C TRP A 40 -3.49 -11.66 -1.59
N ASP A 41 -4.50 -12.47 -1.87
CA ASP A 41 -4.34 -13.92 -1.98
C ASP A 41 -3.41 -14.37 -3.10
N HIS A 42 -3.12 -13.47 -4.06
CA HIS A 42 -2.24 -13.72 -5.18
C HIS A 42 -0.80 -13.24 -4.95
N VAL A 43 -0.60 -12.31 -4.01
CA VAL A 43 0.70 -11.61 -3.82
C VAL A 43 1.30 -11.82 -2.44
N LYS A 44 0.52 -12.32 -1.48
CA LYS A 44 1.02 -12.58 -0.13
C LYS A 44 2.19 -13.57 -0.13
N PRO A 45 3.15 -13.43 0.80
CA PRO A 45 4.23 -14.39 0.94
C PRO A 45 3.71 -15.82 1.09
N LYS A 46 4.45 -16.79 0.54
CA LYS A 46 4.07 -18.20 0.61
C LYS A 46 3.95 -18.64 2.08
N GLY A 47 2.83 -19.26 2.41
CA GLY A 47 2.54 -19.69 3.79
C GLY A 47 1.93 -18.61 4.69
N CYS A 48 1.74 -17.37 4.20
CA CYS A 48 1.06 -16.34 4.95
C CYS A 48 -0.44 -16.67 5.13
N GLN A 49 -0.85 -16.81 6.39
CA GLN A 49 -2.25 -17.06 6.77
C GLN A 49 -3.00 -15.79 7.18
N LYS A 50 -2.35 -14.63 7.12
CA LYS A 50 -2.92 -13.34 7.51
C LYS A 50 -3.82 -12.78 6.41
N THR A 51 -4.79 -11.95 6.77
CA THR A 51 -5.67 -11.24 5.84
C THR A 51 -4.98 -9.99 5.27
N PHE A 52 -5.56 -9.43 4.21
CA PHE A 52 -5.01 -8.29 3.47
C PHE A 52 -4.81 -7.03 4.32
N ASP A 53 -5.57 -6.92 5.41
CA ASP A 53 -5.61 -5.80 6.34
C ASP A 53 -4.78 -6.00 7.61
N TYR A 54 -4.16 -7.17 7.77
CA TYR A 54 -3.36 -7.46 8.94
C TYR A 54 -2.14 -6.54 9.05
N TYR A 55 -1.36 -6.39 7.97
CA TYR A 55 -0.15 -5.55 7.95
C TYR A 55 -0.44 -4.09 7.57
N PRO A 56 0.39 -3.12 8.01
CA PRO A 56 0.37 -1.76 7.50
C PRO A 56 0.48 -1.76 5.97
N ARG A 57 -0.33 -0.93 5.33
CA ARG A 57 -0.47 -0.93 3.87
C ARG A 57 -0.62 0.47 3.33
N GLY A 58 -0.40 0.59 2.03
CA GLY A 58 -0.53 1.84 1.30
C GLY A 58 -0.83 1.63 -0.17
N ARG A 59 -1.04 2.73 -0.87
CA ARG A 59 -1.22 2.77 -2.32
C ARG A 59 -0.60 4.02 -2.90
N LEU A 60 -0.14 3.88 -4.13
CA LEU A 60 0.30 4.99 -4.95
C LEU A 60 -0.76 5.26 -6.02
N GLU A 61 -1.22 6.50 -6.08
CA GLU A 61 -2.08 7.01 -7.14
C GLU A 61 -1.39 8.14 -7.90
N VAL A 62 -1.84 8.35 -9.14
CA VAL A 62 -1.43 9.49 -9.96
C VAL A 62 -2.67 10.34 -10.20
N THR A 63 -2.62 11.60 -9.76
CA THR A 63 -3.71 12.55 -9.97
C THR A 63 -3.93 12.84 -11.45
N SER A 64 -5.09 13.42 -11.80
CA SER A 64 -5.37 13.87 -13.17
C SER A 64 -4.35 14.87 -13.73
N LYS A 65 -3.59 15.56 -12.86
CA LYS A 65 -2.49 16.47 -13.22
C LYS A 65 -1.12 15.78 -13.31
N GLY A 66 -1.08 14.44 -13.25
CA GLY A 66 0.16 13.67 -13.32
C GLY A 66 1.04 13.76 -12.06
N LYS A 67 0.49 14.19 -10.91
CA LYS A 67 1.24 14.23 -9.64
C LYS A 67 1.07 12.92 -8.87
N PRO A 68 2.17 12.27 -8.44
CA PRO A 68 2.12 11.07 -7.62
C PRO A 68 1.69 11.42 -6.18
N VAL A 69 0.82 10.58 -5.62
CA VAL A 69 0.32 10.70 -4.24
C VAL A 69 0.37 9.32 -3.58
N ILE A 70 1.09 9.23 -2.47
CA ILE A 70 1.15 8.03 -1.63
C ILE A 70 0.15 8.21 -0.49
N TYR A 71 -0.77 7.26 -0.37
CA TYR A 71 -1.65 7.11 0.79
C TYR A 71 -1.17 5.90 1.59
N MET A 72 -0.85 6.07 2.87
CA MET A 72 -0.27 4.99 3.67
C MET A 72 -0.71 5.05 5.13
N SER A 73 -0.72 3.88 5.77
CA SER A 73 -0.94 3.73 7.21
C SER A 73 0.06 4.56 8.02
N GLN A 74 -0.36 5.05 9.19
CA GLN A 74 0.48 5.78 10.14
C GLN A 74 1.65 4.96 10.70
N PHE A 75 1.60 3.64 10.59
CA PHE A 75 2.67 2.75 11.03
C PHE A 75 3.72 2.47 9.94
N ILE A 76 3.65 3.16 8.80
CA ILE A 76 4.70 3.14 7.78
C ILE A 76 5.50 4.42 7.89
N ASP A 77 6.72 4.30 8.40
CA ASP A 77 7.64 5.42 8.59
C ASP A 77 8.15 5.97 7.24
N GLU A 78 8.49 7.27 7.21
CA GLU A 78 9.04 7.93 6.04
C GLU A 78 10.38 7.35 5.56
N VAL A 79 11.10 6.59 6.39
CA VAL A 79 12.32 5.85 6.02
C VAL A 79 12.10 4.89 4.84
N TYR A 80 10.85 4.44 4.61
CA TYR A 80 10.48 3.57 3.50
C TYR A 80 10.23 4.33 2.19
N LEU A 81 10.10 5.66 2.21
CA LEU A 81 9.81 6.46 1.02
C LEU A 81 10.85 6.34 -0.10
N PRO A 82 12.18 6.35 0.16
CA PRO A 82 13.17 6.19 -0.90
C PRO A 82 13.02 4.88 -1.67
N GLU A 83 12.70 3.80 -0.95
CA GLU A 83 12.47 2.49 -1.57
C GLU A 83 11.17 2.48 -2.38
N LEU A 84 10.08 3.05 -1.86
CA LEU A 84 8.82 3.19 -2.61
C LEU A 84 9.02 4.01 -3.88
N ILE A 85 9.71 5.15 -3.81
CA ILE A 85 10.04 5.99 -4.97
C ILE A 85 10.79 5.18 -6.02
N LYS A 86 11.79 4.40 -5.61
CA LYS A 86 12.56 3.53 -6.49
C LYS A 86 11.71 2.43 -7.11
N ARG A 87 10.96 1.67 -6.32
CA ARG A 87 10.17 0.52 -6.79
C ARG A 87 9.01 0.95 -7.70
N PHE A 88 8.40 2.10 -7.44
CA PHE A 88 7.37 2.69 -8.30
C PHE A 88 7.91 3.52 -9.47
N ASN A 89 9.24 3.59 -9.63
CA ASN A 89 9.92 4.34 -10.69
C ASN A 89 9.44 5.81 -10.79
N LEU A 90 9.35 6.47 -9.63
CA LEU A 90 8.90 7.86 -9.55
C LEU A 90 10.02 8.81 -9.95
N THR A 91 9.77 9.63 -10.98
CA THR A 91 10.67 10.70 -11.42
C THR A 91 10.47 12.01 -10.67
N LYS A 92 9.36 12.13 -9.93
CA LYS A 92 9.00 13.31 -9.15
C LYS A 92 8.70 12.90 -7.71
N PRO A 93 9.00 13.75 -6.73
CA PRO A 93 8.67 13.47 -5.34
C PRO A 93 7.14 13.32 -5.17
N PRO A 94 6.68 12.27 -4.50
CA PRO A 94 5.26 12.09 -4.21
C PRO A 94 4.79 13.05 -3.12
N ARG A 95 3.53 13.45 -3.18
CA ARG A 95 2.84 13.95 -1.99
C ARG A 95 2.51 12.75 -1.10
N VAL A 96 2.88 12.83 0.17
CA VAL A 96 2.58 11.78 1.15
C VAL A 96 1.34 12.19 1.94
N HIS A 97 0.42 11.25 2.11
CA HIS A 97 -0.75 11.37 2.95
C HIS A 97 -0.78 10.19 3.92
N ILE A 98 -0.44 10.47 5.17
CA ILE A 98 -0.57 9.52 6.26
C ILE A 98 -2.04 9.46 6.65
N ASP A 99 -2.63 8.27 6.59
CA ASP A 99 -4.05 8.01 6.78
C ASP A 99 -4.23 7.02 7.94
N GLY A 100 -4.67 7.55 9.09
CA GLY A 100 -5.03 6.78 10.28
C GLY A 100 -6.51 6.37 10.32
N SER A 101 -7.24 6.47 9.21
CA SER A 101 -8.63 6.05 9.16
C SER A 101 -8.78 4.53 9.27
N ARG A 102 -9.98 4.06 9.60
CA ARG A 102 -10.35 2.63 9.61
C ARG A 102 -9.96 1.86 8.34
N HIS A 103 -9.81 2.54 7.21
CA HIS A 103 -9.40 1.90 5.97
C HIS A 103 -7.97 1.34 6.02
N TYR A 104 -7.10 1.94 6.84
CA TYR A 104 -5.68 1.61 6.96
C TYR A 104 -5.28 0.98 8.30
N GLN A 105 -6.27 0.67 9.14
CA GLN A 105 -6.05 -0.07 10.38
C GLN A 105 -5.45 -1.45 10.11
N CYS A 106 -4.64 -1.90 11.06
CA CYS A 106 -3.84 -3.12 11.04
C CYS A 106 -3.64 -3.65 12.47
N TYR A 107 -2.90 -4.75 12.65
CA TYR A 107 -2.71 -5.36 13.99
C TYR A 107 -2.08 -4.41 15.02
N LEU A 108 -1.27 -3.44 14.56
CA LEU A 108 -0.62 -2.46 15.43
C LEU A 108 -1.60 -1.46 16.07
N ASP A 109 -2.79 -1.28 15.50
CA ASP A 109 -3.84 -0.46 16.10
C ASP A 109 -4.42 -1.13 17.35
N GLU A 110 -4.51 -2.46 17.39
CA GLU A 110 -4.98 -3.21 18.55
C GLU A 110 -3.97 -3.09 19.71
N ASP A 111 -2.68 -3.29 19.41
CA ASP A 111 -1.59 -3.16 20.40
C ASP A 111 -1.45 -1.71 20.94
N TYR A 112 -1.70 -0.70 20.09
CA TYR A 112 -1.65 0.70 20.50
C TYR A 112 -2.76 1.06 21.50
N HIS A 113 -3.92 0.42 21.40
CA HIS A 113 -5.03 0.66 22.32
C HIS A 113 -4.83 -0.03 23.68
N ASP A 114 -4.15 -1.17 23.74
CA ASP A 114 -3.86 -1.87 24.99
C ASP A 114 -2.70 -1.26 25.79
N THR A 115 -1.73 -0.62 25.12
CA THR A 115 -0.59 0.03 25.79
C THR A 115 -0.89 1.40 26.39
N ASN A 116 -2.02 2.02 26.03
CA ASN A 116 -2.45 3.33 26.56
C ASN A 116 -3.60 3.23 27.57
N ARG A 117 -3.75 2.07 28.21
CA ARG A 117 -4.79 1.76 29.20
C ARG A 117 -4.19 1.52 30.57
#